data_AF-A0A924S1U0-F1
#
_entry.id   AF-A0A924S1U0-F1
#
_cell.length_a   1.000
_cell.length_b   1.000
_cell.length_c   1.000
_cell.angle_alpha   90.00
_cell.angle_beta   90.00
_cell.angle_gamma   90.00
#
_symmetry.space_group_name_H-M   'P 1'
#
loop_
_entity.id
_entity.type
_entity.pdbx_description
1 polymer ?
#
loop_
_entity_poly.entity_id
_entity_poly.type
_entity_poly.pdbx_seq_one_letter_code
_entity_poly.pdbx_strand_id
1 'polypeptide(L)'
;MTKLAPNPATVAILIGAMLASPAVGAAGPAPLHGPPDSMYDPGSQYTASLDQTLNQWHLQPASGDDLLIDTGTCATGAMVPTGVWLVVRDAQGRPELLAPSVTPLPRGATERVSLRSCGKASGRELAVPQTVLDLLAERSGAIYVYH
;
A
#
# COMPACT_ATOMS: atom_id res chain seq x y z
N MET A 1 -24.42 -57.96 46.03
CA MET A 1 -24.81 -57.23 47.25
C MET A 1 -23.56 -56.79 48.00
N THR A 2 -23.07 -55.57 47.77
CA THR A 2 -22.47 -54.74 48.83
C THR A 2 -22.38 -53.30 48.32
N LYS A 3 -22.96 -52.40 49.11
CA LYS A 3 -23.15 -50.97 48.90
C LYS A 3 -22.11 -50.28 49.79
N LEU A 4 -21.21 -49.47 49.23
CA LEU A 4 -20.46 -48.49 50.02
C LEU A 4 -20.89 -47.10 49.60
N ALA A 5 -21.57 -46.42 50.52
CA ALA A 5 -21.91 -45.01 50.44
C ALA A 5 -20.67 -44.13 50.70
N PRO A 6 -20.62 -42.92 50.14
CA PRO A 6 -19.56 -41.94 50.42
C PRO A 6 -19.86 -41.19 51.72
N ASN A 7 -18.85 -41.00 52.56
CA ASN A 7 -18.94 -40.15 53.75
C ASN A 7 -18.39 -38.75 53.42
N PRO A 8 -19.17 -37.67 53.67
CA PRO A 8 -18.72 -36.29 53.50
C PRO A 8 -18.13 -35.77 54.81
N ALA A 9 -16.86 -35.38 54.79
CA ALA A 9 -16.27 -34.57 55.85
C ALA A 9 -15.50 -33.40 55.20
N THR A 10 -16.23 -32.30 55.10
CA THR A 10 -15.78 -30.92 55.02
C THR A 10 -14.59 -30.66 55.96
N VAL A 11 -13.64 -29.81 55.56
CA VAL A 11 -13.23 -28.59 56.30
C VAL A 11 -11.88 -28.03 55.82
N ALA A 12 -11.86 -26.69 55.71
CA ALA A 12 -10.74 -25.75 55.81
C ALA A 12 -9.74 -25.59 54.66
N ILE A 13 -10.08 -24.64 53.78
CA ILE A 13 -9.36 -23.36 53.58
C ILE A 13 -7.92 -23.33 54.12
N LEU A 14 -6.95 -23.25 53.20
CA LEU A 14 -5.69 -22.55 53.44
C LEU A 14 -5.42 -21.59 52.29
N ILE A 15 -5.35 -20.33 52.70
CA ILE A 15 -4.92 -19.15 51.95
C ILE A 15 -3.40 -19.26 51.74
N GLY A 16 -2.94 -18.88 50.54
CA GLY A 16 -1.63 -18.28 50.38
C GLY A 16 -0.60 -19.09 49.60
N ALA A 17 -0.37 -18.67 48.35
CA ALA A 17 0.96 -18.35 47.83
C ALA A 17 0.81 -17.77 46.41
N MET A 18 0.61 -16.45 46.31
CA MET A 18 0.97 -15.73 45.09
C MET A 18 2.50 -15.76 44.98
N LEU A 19 3.03 -16.69 44.21
CA LEU A 19 4.41 -16.61 43.74
C LEU A 19 4.39 -15.89 42.39
N ALA A 20 4.85 -14.64 42.45
CA ALA A 20 5.08 -13.77 41.32
C ALA A 20 5.91 -14.48 40.26
N SER A 21 5.34 -14.62 39.06
CA SER A 21 6.10 -14.99 37.87
C SER A 21 6.93 -13.77 37.46
N PRO A 22 8.27 -13.85 37.34
CA PRO A 22 9.00 -12.86 36.60
C PRO A 22 8.66 -13.07 35.12
N ALA A 23 7.69 -12.32 34.61
CA ALA A 23 7.59 -12.10 33.18
C ALA A 23 8.85 -11.32 32.79
N VAL A 24 9.89 -12.04 32.40
CA VAL A 24 11.03 -11.49 31.65
C VAL A 24 10.42 -11.02 30.33
N GLY A 25 9.96 -9.77 30.33
CA GLY A 25 9.63 -9.07 29.11
C GLY A 25 10.90 -8.99 28.30
N ALA A 26 11.04 -9.88 27.31
CA ALA A 26 11.89 -9.63 26.18
C ALA A 26 11.34 -8.35 25.54
N ALA A 27 11.93 -7.21 25.89
CA ALA A 27 11.85 -6.01 25.09
C ALA A 27 12.49 -6.37 23.76
N GLY A 28 11.67 -6.89 22.84
CA GLY A 28 12.01 -6.93 21.43
C GLY A 28 12.35 -5.49 21.00
N PRO A 29 13.17 -5.31 19.95
CA PRO A 29 13.48 -3.98 19.46
C PRO A 29 12.16 -3.26 19.19
N ALA A 30 11.91 -2.18 19.93
CA ALA A 30 10.89 -1.23 19.56
C ALA A 30 11.20 -0.79 18.13
N PRO A 31 10.20 -0.70 17.23
CA PRO A 31 10.42 -0.05 15.96
C PRO A 31 10.99 1.33 16.28
N LEU A 32 12.18 1.63 15.74
CA LEU A 32 12.75 2.96 15.74
C LEU A 32 11.75 3.86 15.00
N HIS A 33 10.79 4.42 15.72
CA HIS A 33 10.08 5.59 15.27
C HIS A 33 11.14 6.69 15.23
N GLY A 34 11.59 7.01 14.02
CA GLY A 34 12.38 8.20 13.76
C GLY A 34 11.66 9.45 14.29
N PRO A 35 12.40 10.55 14.50
CA PRO A 35 11.87 11.77 15.10
C PRO A 35 10.57 12.25 14.42
N PRO A 36 9.60 12.81 15.17
CA PRO A 36 8.27 13.19 14.71
C PRO A 36 8.26 14.50 13.91
N ASP A 37 9.17 14.65 12.95
CA ASP A 37 9.33 15.87 12.13
C ASP A 37 9.10 15.62 10.63
N SER A 38 8.24 14.66 10.28
CA SER A 38 7.59 14.65 8.96
C SER A 38 6.06 14.67 9.13
N MET A 39 5.51 15.79 9.56
CA MET A 39 4.05 16.03 9.56
C MET A 39 3.59 16.51 8.17
N TYR A 40 3.95 15.75 7.13
CA TYR A 40 3.35 15.80 5.81
C TYR A 40 3.46 14.41 5.20
N ASP A 41 2.32 13.71 5.15
CA ASP A 41 2.20 12.45 4.43
C ASP A 41 1.58 12.74 3.05
N PRO A 42 2.35 12.65 1.95
CA PRO A 42 1.84 12.82 0.59
C PRO A 42 0.73 11.82 0.22
N GLY A 43 0.54 10.74 1.00
CA GLY A 43 -0.60 9.83 0.90
C GLY A 43 -1.97 10.47 1.16
N SER A 44 -1.98 11.69 1.72
CA SER A 44 -3.21 12.45 1.98
C SER A 44 -3.83 13.09 0.73
N GLN A 45 -3.11 13.19 -0.39
CA GLN A 45 -3.63 13.80 -1.63
C GLN A 45 -3.53 12.90 -2.86
N TYR A 46 -2.58 11.97 -2.90
CA TYR A 46 -2.42 11.00 -3.98
C TYR A 46 -2.24 9.60 -3.40
N THR A 47 -2.83 8.61 -4.07
CA THR A 47 -2.78 7.20 -3.66
C THR A 47 -1.56 6.46 -4.23
N ALA A 48 -0.84 7.08 -5.16
CA ALA A 48 0.44 6.60 -5.66
C ALA A 48 1.26 7.75 -6.29
N SER A 49 2.55 7.52 -6.49
CA SER A 49 3.42 8.38 -7.29
C SER A 49 4.32 7.55 -8.20
N LEU A 50 4.74 8.17 -9.31
CA LEU A 50 5.64 7.57 -10.29
C LEU A 50 6.84 8.49 -10.50
N ASP A 51 8.01 8.00 -10.12
CA ASP A 51 9.30 8.54 -10.54
C ASP A 51 9.68 7.94 -11.89
N GLN A 52 9.62 8.72 -12.97
CA GLN A 52 9.95 8.25 -14.32
C GLN A 52 11.45 8.19 -14.60
N THR A 53 12.29 8.84 -13.79
CA THR A 53 13.74 8.80 -13.93
C THR A 53 14.28 7.48 -13.38
N LEU A 54 13.77 7.06 -12.24
CA LEU A 54 14.10 5.78 -11.60
C LEU A 54 13.19 4.64 -12.05
N ASN A 55 12.12 4.95 -12.80
CA ASN A 55 11.08 4.02 -13.20
C ASN A 55 10.51 3.26 -11.99
N GLN A 56 10.16 4.01 -10.95
CA GLN A 56 9.79 3.49 -9.65
C GLN A 56 8.39 3.98 -9.26
N TRP A 57 7.55 3.05 -8.84
CA TRP A 57 6.25 3.37 -8.27
C TRP A 57 6.32 3.35 -6.75
N HIS A 58 5.74 4.37 -6.15
CA HIS A 58 5.43 4.40 -4.74
C HIS A 58 3.91 4.35 -4.59
N LEU A 59 3.39 3.31 -3.94
CA LEU A 59 1.96 3.18 -3.70
C LEU A 59 1.69 3.25 -2.21
N GLN A 60 0.59 3.89 -1.86
CA GLN A 60 0.19 4.10 -0.48
C GLN A 60 -1.21 3.50 -0.31
N PRO A 61 -1.31 2.19 -0.03
CA PRO A 61 -2.56 1.50 0.19
C PRO A 61 -3.24 2.06 1.45
N ALA A 62 -4.57 1.94 1.51
CA ALA A 62 -5.35 2.36 2.68
C ALA A 62 -4.99 1.63 3.99
N SER A 63 -4.18 0.56 3.95
CA SER A 63 -3.64 -0.09 5.15
C SER A 63 -2.53 0.72 5.83
N GLY A 64 -1.94 1.70 5.12
CA GLY A 64 -0.84 2.54 5.61
C GLY A 64 0.55 1.99 5.32
N ASP A 65 0.68 0.86 4.61
CA ASP A 65 1.97 0.27 4.27
C ASP A 65 2.51 0.85 2.96
N ASP A 66 3.56 1.67 3.01
CA ASP A 66 4.23 2.18 1.81
C ASP A 66 4.83 1.04 0.98
N LEU A 67 4.38 0.92 -0.27
CA LEU A 67 4.84 -0.09 -1.21
C LEU A 67 5.67 0.55 -2.33
N LEU A 68 6.96 0.25 -2.31
CA LEU A 68 7.89 0.65 -3.35
C LEU A 68 8.05 -0.48 -4.37
N ILE A 69 7.73 -0.20 -5.63
CA ILE A 69 7.84 -1.17 -6.73
C ILE A 69 8.77 -0.59 -7.79
N ASP A 70 9.96 -1.16 -7.89
CA ASP A 70 10.85 -0.96 -9.02
C ASP A 70 10.29 -1.70 -10.24
N THR A 71 10.12 -0.99 -11.35
CA THR A 71 9.62 -1.60 -12.60
C THR A 71 10.73 -2.28 -13.42
N GLY A 72 12.00 -2.10 -13.04
CA GLY A 72 13.15 -2.76 -13.63
C GLY A 72 13.24 -2.57 -15.15
N THR A 73 13.25 -3.70 -15.88
CA THR A 73 13.36 -3.74 -17.36
C THR A 73 12.02 -3.57 -18.08
N CYS A 74 10.97 -3.08 -17.40
CA CYS A 74 9.70 -2.76 -18.04
C CYS A 74 9.96 -1.79 -19.21
N ALA A 75 9.86 -2.32 -20.44
CA ALA A 75 10.21 -1.58 -21.65
C ALA A 75 9.48 -0.24 -21.68
N THR A 76 10.22 0.83 -22.03
CA THR A 76 9.78 2.22 -22.02
C THR A 76 8.47 2.38 -22.79
N GLY A 77 7.37 2.46 -22.05
CA GLY A 77 6.17 3.10 -22.57
C GLY A 77 6.44 4.59 -22.79
N ALA A 78 5.40 5.32 -23.18
CA ALA A 78 5.51 6.76 -23.28
C ALA A 78 5.80 7.40 -21.92
N MET A 79 6.61 8.46 -21.92
CA MET A 79 6.70 9.34 -20.77
C MET A 79 5.40 10.13 -20.62
N VAL A 80 5.04 10.38 -19.37
CA VAL A 80 3.80 11.07 -19.02
C VAL A 80 4.21 12.44 -18.45
N PRO A 81 3.60 13.55 -18.89
CA PRO A 81 3.92 14.86 -18.33
C PRO A 81 3.81 14.88 -16.79
N THR A 82 4.76 15.57 -16.16
CA THR A 82 4.77 15.78 -14.71
C THR A 82 3.49 16.47 -14.26
N GLY A 83 2.93 15.98 -13.15
CA GLY A 83 1.74 16.54 -12.56
C GLY A 83 0.80 15.48 -12.02
N VAL A 84 -0.40 15.92 -11.67
CA VAL A 84 -1.46 15.06 -11.12
C VAL A 84 -2.18 14.34 -12.25
N TRP A 85 -2.47 13.07 -12.06
CA TRP A 85 -3.28 12.29 -13.00
C TRP A 85 -4.33 11.52 -12.23
N LEU A 86 -5.57 11.57 -12.71
CA LEU A 86 -6.65 10.77 -12.15
C LEU A 86 -6.57 9.36 -12.71
N VAL A 87 -6.76 8.36 -11.87
CA VAL A 87 -6.88 6.97 -12.31
C VAL A 87 -8.33 6.70 -12.64
N VAL A 88 -8.61 6.46 -13.91
CA VAL A 88 -9.95 6.17 -14.43
C VAL A 88 -9.95 4.84 -15.18
N ARG A 89 -11.12 4.43 -15.67
CA ARG A 89 -11.27 3.26 -16.52
C ARG A 89 -11.69 3.67 -17.93
N ASP A 90 -11.12 3.00 -18.93
CA ASP A 90 -11.57 3.12 -20.32
C ASP A 90 -12.91 2.40 -20.53
N ALA A 91 -13.45 2.46 -21.75
CA ALA A 91 -14.72 1.81 -22.10
C ALA A 91 -14.67 0.27 -21.97
N GLN A 92 -13.47 -0.33 -21.88
CA GLN A 92 -13.25 -1.75 -21.66
C GLN A 92 -12.94 -2.08 -20.19
N GLY A 93 -13.04 -1.09 -19.28
CA GLY A 93 -12.78 -1.26 -17.86
C GLY A 93 -11.30 -1.27 -17.47
N ARG A 94 -10.39 -1.03 -18.42
CA ARG A 94 -8.94 -1.05 -18.17
C ARG A 94 -8.47 0.29 -17.60
N PRO A 95 -7.45 0.30 -16.74
CA PRO A 95 -6.95 1.52 -16.13
C PRO A 95 -6.33 2.47 -17.15
N GLU A 96 -6.57 3.76 -16.93
CA GLU A 96 -6.11 4.88 -17.74
C GLU A 96 -5.86 6.10 -16.86
N LEU A 97 -4.88 6.92 -17.22
CA LEU A 97 -4.64 8.22 -16.60
C LEU A 97 -5.42 9.30 -17.34
N LEU A 98 -6.11 10.15 -16.59
CA LEU A 98 -6.79 11.33 -17.10
C LEU A 98 -6.19 12.58 -16.47
N ALA A 99 -5.75 13.51 -17.30
CA ALA A 99 -5.27 14.82 -16.87
C ALA A 99 -6.44 15.69 -16.38
N PRO A 100 -6.48 16.11 -15.11
CA PRO A 100 -7.37 17.18 -14.69
C PRO A 100 -6.90 18.53 -15.27
N SER A 101 -7.77 19.54 -15.30
CA SER A 101 -7.45 20.86 -15.88
C SER A 101 -6.26 21.57 -15.22
N VAL A 102 -5.86 21.15 -14.01
CA VAL A 102 -4.70 21.69 -13.29
C VAL A 102 -3.38 21.09 -13.75
N THR A 103 -3.40 20.01 -14.53
CA THR A 103 -2.19 19.34 -15.01
C THR A 103 -1.70 20.01 -16.28
N PRO A 104 -0.53 20.67 -16.26
CA PRO A 104 -0.02 21.37 -17.42
C PRO A 104 0.39 20.37 -18.49
N LEU A 105 -0.31 20.38 -19.62
CA LEU A 105 -0.02 19.53 -20.77
C LEU A 105 0.75 20.30 -21.84
N PRO A 106 1.91 19.80 -22.30
CA PRO A 106 2.58 20.34 -23.48
C PRO A 106 1.69 20.27 -24.72
N ARG A 107 1.91 21.16 -25.70
CA ARG A 107 1.15 21.13 -26.95
C ARG A 107 1.28 19.77 -27.64
N GLY A 108 0.15 19.15 -27.99
CA GLY A 108 0.09 17.83 -28.63
C GLY A 108 0.15 16.64 -27.67
N ALA A 109 0.33 16.88 -26.37
CA ALA A 109 0.12 15.85 -25.35
C ALA A 109 -1.36 15.43 -25.30
N THR A 110 -1.60 14.18 -24.93
CA THR A 110 -2.94 13.64 -24.77
C THR A 110 -3.40 13.88 -23.33
N GLU A 111 -4.68 14.21 -23.14
CA GLU A 111 -5.30 14.29 -21.81
C GLU A 111 -5.51 12.91 -21.20
N ARG A 112 -5.42 11.85 -22.02
CA ARG A 112 -5.65 10.47 -21.59
C ARG A 112 -4.47 9.58 -21.97
N VAL A 113 -3.92 8.86 -20.98
CA VAL A 113 -2.80 7.94 -21.18
C VAL A 113 -3.20 6.55 -20.70
N SER A 114 -3.34 5.63 -21.64
CA SER A 114 -3.66 4.24 -21.34
C SER A 114 -2.53 3.56 -20.56
N LEU A 115 -2.90 2.85 -19.49
CA LEU A 115 -1.99 2.04 -18.69
C LEU A 115 -2.04 0.59 -19.17
N ARG A 116 -0.88 -0.01 -19.46
CA ARG A 116 -0.78 -1.38 -19.95
C ARG A 116 0.35 -2.13 -19.26
N SER A 117 0.19 -3.44 -19.14
CA SER A 117 1.20 -4.28 -18.52
C SER A 117 2.51 -4.17 -19.30
N CYS A 118 3.65 -4.24 -18.60
CA CYS A 118 4.96 -4.39 -19.22
C CYS A 118 4.91 -5.47 -20.33
N GLY A 119 5.46 -5.17 -21.51
CA GLY A 119 5.45 -6.05 -22.69
C GLY A 119 4.17 -6.03 -23.54
N LYS A 120 3.08 -5.40 -23.08
CA LYS A 120 1.87 -5.14 -23.89
C LYS A 120 1.70 -3.68 -24.28
N ALA A 121 2.30 -2.77 -23.51
CA ALA A 121 2.30 -1.35 -23.81
C ALA A 121 2.98 -1.09 -25.16
N SER A 122 2.40 -0.18 -25.95
CA SER A 122 2.93 0.23 -27.24
C SER A 122 2.71 1.71 -27.51
N GLY A 123 3.62 2.33 -28.28
CA GLY A 123 3.48 3.69 -28.76
C GLY A 123 3.32 4.73 -27.64
N ARG A 124 2.09 5.23 -27.45
CA ARG A 124 1.74 6.29 -26.49
C ARG A 124 1.24 5.78 -25.13
N GLU A 125 1.23 4.47 -24.93
CA GLU A 125 0.76 3.85 -23.68
C GLU A 125 1.87 3.85 -22.63
N LEU A 126 1.51 4.02 -21.35
CA LEU A 126 2.46 3.87 -20.25
C LEU A 126 2.56 2.39 -19.89
N ALA A 127 3.80 1.90 -19.88
CA ALA A 127 4.12 0.55 -19.44
C ALA A 127 4.19 0.50 -17.91
N VAL A 128 3.45 -0.42 -17.31
CA VAL A 128 3.28 -0.51 -15.86
C VAL A 128 3.35 -1.99 -15.43
N PRO A 129 4.04 -2.36 -14.34
CA PRO A 129 4.01 -3.72 -13.84
C PRO A 129 2.59 -4.18 -13.51
N GLN A 130 2.29 -5.47 -13.71
CA GLN A 130 0.95 -5.99 -13.47
C GLN A 130 0.50 -5.74 -12.03
N THR A 131 1.38 -5.93 -11.05
CA THR A 131 1.11 -5.64 -9.63
C THR A 131 0.66 -4.20 -9.39
N VAL A 132 1.29 -3.23 -10.06
CA VAL A 132 0.89 -1.82 -9.95
C VAL A 132 -0.49 -1.61 -10.58
N LEU A 133 -0.76 -2.19 -11.75
CA LEU A 133 -2.08 -2.06 -12.41
C LEU A 133 -3.21 -2.60 -11.54
N ASP A 134 -2.99 -3.73 -10.87
CA ASP A 134 -3.99 -4.35 -10.00
C ASP A 134 -4.25 -3.45 -8.78
N LEU A 135 -3.20 -2.94 -8.14
CA LEU A 135 -3.32 -2.01 -7.01
C LEU A 135 -4.01 -0.69 -7.41
N LEU A 136 -3.64 -0.12 -8.55
CA LEU A 136 -4.25 1.09 -9.09
C LEU A 136 -5.74 0.86 -9.38
N ALA A 137 -6.10 -0.30 -9.93
CA ALA A 137 -7.48 -0.63 -10.26
C ALA A 137 -8.36 -0.81 -9.02
N GLU A 138 -7.81 -1.33 -7.91
CA GLU A 138 -8.58 -1.56 -6.69
C GLU A 138 -8.75 -0.30 -5.83
N ARG A 139 -7.72 0.55 -5.75
CA ARG A 139 -7.59 1.49 -4.63
C ARG A 139 -7.20 2.91 -5.02
N SER A 140 -6.78 3.17 -6.25
CA SER A 140 -6.20 4.47 -6.59
C SER A 140 -7.20 5.44 -7.22
N GLY A 141 -7.18 6.67 -6.72
CA GLY A 141 -7.99 7.78 -7.23
C GLY A 141 -7.16 8.78 -8.05
N ALA A 142 -6.00 9.17 -7.52
CA ALA A 142 -5.07 10.07 -8.19
C ALA A 142 -3.63 9.63 -7.95
N ILE A 143 -2.78 9.90 -8.94
CA ILE A 143 -1.34 9.69 -8.87
C ILE A 143 -0.60 10.99 -9.17
N TYR A 144 0.60 11.13 -8.64
CA TYR A 144 1.52 12.19 -9.02
C TYR A 144 2.68 11.63 -9.84
N VAL A 145 2.89 12.16 -11.04
CA VAL A 145 3.99 11.78 -11.94
C VAL A 145 5.07 12.83 -11.90
N TYR A 146 6.33 12.42 -11.80
CA TYR A 146 7.50 13.31 -11.82
C TYR A 146 8.73 12.61 -12.42
N HIS A 147 9.81 13.38 -12.58
CA HIS A 147 11.12 12.94 -13.07
C HIS A 147 12.24 13.58 -12.25
#